data_AF-A0A4R3LBM1-F1
#
_entry.id   AF-A0A4R3LBM1-F1
#
_cell.length_a   1.000
_cell.length_b   1.000
_cell.length_c   1.000
_cell.angle_alpha   90.00
_cell.angle_beta   90.00
_cell.angle_gamma   90.00
#
_symmetry.space_group_name_H-M   'P 1'
#
loop_
_entity.id
_entity.type
_entity.pdbx_description
1 polymer ?
#
loop_
_entity_poly.entity_id
_entity_poly.type
_entity_poly.pdbx_seq_one_letter_code
_entity_poly.pdbx_strand_id
1 'polypeptide(L)'
;MNPRYIGVDLGSTSMKMGIVNQDGKILEEREEPTLGKEGSTEGIQRLIRSVRDMVEQVSMSWDEITGIGVGLPGFLDIPNGKIIHLTNLGWISPFAMYYKLHGRSQSPSTMMRMLPL
;
A
#
# COMPACT_ATOMS: atom_id res chain seq x y z
N MET A 1 -22.96 -2.75 2.40
CA MET A 1 -21.51 -3.07 2.32
C MET A 1 -20.85 -2.54 3.57
N ASN A 2 -19.94 -3.29 4.18
CA ASN A 2 -19.13 -2.80 5.30
C ASN A 2 -17.79 -2.33 4.72
N PRO A 3 -17.63 -1.02 4.46
CA PRO A 3 -16.42 -0.51 3.82
C PRO A 3 -15.22 -0.78 4.71
N ARG A 4 -14.16 -1.28 4.08
CA ARG A 4 -12.87 -1.51 4.71
C ARG A 4 -11.78 -0.76 3.97
N TYR A 5 -10.74 -0.45 4.71
CA TYR A 5 -9.58 0.28 4.22
C TYR A 5 -8.32 -0.48 4.61
N ILE A 6 -7.26 -0.32 3.84
CA ILE A 6 -5.94 -0.84 4.20
C ILE A 6 -5.03 0.35 4.44
N GLY A 7 -4.41 0.38 5.62
CA GLY A 7 -3.31 1.28 5.91
C GLY A 7 -1.99 0.54 5.78
N VAL A 8 -0.99 1.18 5.18
CA VAL A 8 0.39 0.69 5.16
C VAL A 8 1.31 1.80 5.64
N ASP A 9 2.18 1.48 6.58
CA ASP A 9 3.27 2.34 7.06
C ASP A 9 4.59 1.73 6.59
N LEU A 10 5.21 2.37 5.60
CA LEU A 10 6.46 1.93 4.97
C LEU A 10 7.66 2.58 5.68
N GLY A 11 8.18 1.88 6.69
CA GLY A 11 9.38 2.26 7.42
C GLY A 11 10.68 1.78 6.75
N SER A 12 11.83 2.22 7.30
CA SER A 12 13.15 1.78 6.79
C SER A 12 13.43 0.30 7.02
N THR A 13 12.90 -0.24 8.12
CA THR A 13 13.19 -1.61 8.58
C THR A 13 12.03 -2.55 8.32
N SER A 14 10.82 -2.10 8.60
CA SER A 14 9.60 -2.88 8.42
C SER A 14 8.49 -2.08 7.75
N MET A 15 7.60 -2.83 7.10
CA MET A 15 6.31 -2.41 6.58
C MET A 15 5.23 -2.91 7.53
N LYS A 16 4.48 -1.99 8.13
CA LYS A 16 3.31 -2.34 8.95
C LYS A 16 2.07 -2.14 8.12
N MET A 17 1.16 -3.09 8.16
CA MET A 17 -0.07 -3.07 7.37
C MET A 17 -1.24 -3.43 8.26
N GLY A 18 -2.42 -2.89 7.97
CA GLY A 18 -3.63 -3.31 8.65
C GLY A 18 -4.89 -3.06 7.84
N ILE A 19 -5.85 -3.97 7.99
CA ILE A 19 -7.22 -3.79 7.51
C ILE A 19 -8.01 -3.11 8.63
N VAL A 20 -8.65 -1.99 8.32
CA VAL A 20 -9.48 -1.24 9.25
C VAL A 20 -10.90 -1.10 8.73
N ASN A 21 -11.87 -1.00 9.64
CA ASN A 21 -13.23 -0.59 9.28
C ASN A 21 -13.33 0.95 9.17
N GLN A 22 -14.52 1.45 8.80
CA GLN A 22 -14.81 2.90 8.69
C GLN A 22 -14.61 3.72 9.98
N ASP A 23 -14.66 3.08 11.14
CA ASP A 23 -14.45 3.72 12.44
C ASP A 23 -12.96 3.75 12.84
N GLY A 24 -12.08 3.24 11.97
CA GLY A 24 -10.65 3.12 12.23
C GLY A 24 -10.28 1.93 13.13
N LYS A 25 -11.22 1.02 13.42
CA LYS A 25 -10.93 -0.18 14.20
C LYS A 25 -10.11 -1.16 13.35
N ILE A 26 -8.95 -1.57 13.87
CA ILE A 26 -8.11 -2.62 13.30
C ILE A 26 -8.86 -3.95 13.37
N LEU A 27 -9.04 -4.56 12.21
CA LEU A 27 -9.59 -5.91 12.04
C LEU A 27 -8.46 -6.94 11.93
N GLU A 28 -7.38 -6.57 11.23
CA GLU A 28 -6.21 -7.40 10.97
C GLU A 28 -4.97 -6.51 10.88
N GLU A 29 -3.83 -7.01 11.35
CA GLU A 29 -2.55 -6.30 11.27
C GLU A 29 -1.40 -7.27 10.98
N ARG A 30 -0.37 -6.77 10.29
CA ARG A 30 0.86 -7.51 9.98
C ARG A 30 2.05 -6.58 9.95
N GLU A 31 3.22 -7.18 10.15
CA GLU A 31 4.50 -6.54 9.98
C GLU A 31 5.42 -7.44 9.16
N GLU A 32 6.06 -6.86 8.14
CA GLU A 32 7.00 -7.57 7.27
C GLU A 32 8.29 -6.73 7.10
N PRO A 33 9.47 -7.36 6.87
CA PRO A 33 10.69 -6.60 6.61
C PRO A 33 10.61 -5.78 5.31
N THR A 34 11.06 -4.52 5.34
CA THR A 34 11.10 -3.65 4.14
C THR A 34 12.14 -4.10 3.13
N LEU A 35 13.26 -4.65 3.61
CA LEU A 35 14.43 -5.03 2.80
C LEU A 35 14.93 -3.89 1.88
N GLY A 36 15.05 -2.69 2.45
CA GLY A 36 15.40 -1.45 1.73
C GLY A 36 16.60 -1.50 0.79
N LYS A 37 17.56 -2.39 1.07
CA LYS A 37 18.79 -2.55 0.27
C LYS A 37 18.57 -3.22 -1.09
N GLU A 38 17.43 -3.85 -1.30
CA GLU A 38 17.10 -4.52 -2.57
C GLU A 38 16.61 -3.54 -3.65
N GLY A 39 16.41 -2.27 -3.29
CA GLY A 39 16.06 -1.21 -4.21
C GLY A 39 14.55 -1.03 -4.39
N SER A 40 14.20 0.05 -5.10
CA SER A 40 12.82 0.55 -5.20
C SER A 40 11.87 -0.41 -5.90
N THR A 41 12.32 -1.08 -6.96
CA THR A 41 11.49 -2.04 -7.71
C THR A 41 11.07 -3.22 -6.84
N GLU A 42 12.02 -3.88 -6.19
CA GLU A 42 11.76 -5.06 -5.34
C GLU A 42 10.90 -4.68 -4.14
N GLY A 43 11.21 -3.54 -3.52
CA GLY A 43 10.43 -3.02 -2.41
C GLY A 43 8.97 -2.73 -2.75
N ILE A 44 8.69 -2.09 -3.89
CA ILE A 44 7.32 -1.80 -4.34
C ILE A 44 6.58 -3.12 -4.68
N GLN A 45 7.26 -4.06 -5.35
CA GLN A 45 6.64 -5.37 -5.64
C GLN A 45 6.31 -6.15 -4.36
N ARG A 46 7.19 -6.07 -3.36
CA ARG A 46 6.96 -6.66 -2.03
C ARG A 46 5.73 -6.06 -1.37
N LEU A 47 5.68 -4.73 -1.25
CA LEU A 47 4.51 -4.00 -0.73
C LEU A 47 3.20 -4.47 -1.38
N ILE A 48 3.16 -4.51 -2.73
CA ILE A 48 1.97 -4.93 -3.49
C ILE A 48 1.58 -6.38 -3.17
N ARG A 49 2.56 -7.27 -3.07
CA ARG A 49 2.34 -8.69 -2.74
C ARG A 49 1.82 -8.84 -1.32
N SER A 50 2.46 -8.20 -0.35
CA SER A 50 2.07 -8.26 1.07
C SER A 50 0.64 -7.77 1.30
N VAL A 51 0.24 -6.68 0.62
CA VAL A 51 -1.15 -6.20 0.64
C VAL A 51 -2.11 -7.22 0.03
N ARG A 52 -1.73 -7.88 -1.06
CA ARG A 52 -2.58 -8.91 -1.68
C ARG A 52 -2.75 -10.15 -0.79
N ASP A 53 -1.65 -10.65 -0.27
CA ASP A 53 -1.61 -11.80 0.61
C ASP A 53 -2.42 -11.54 1.89
N MET A 54 -2.39 -10.31 2.41
CA MET A 54 -3.22 -9.90 3.55
C MET A 54 -4.72 -10.03 3.26
N VAL A 55 -5.19 -9.56 2.10
CA VAL A 55 -6.63 -9.64 1.72
C VAL A 55 -7.05 -11.10 1.48
N GLU A 56 -6.22 -11.86 0.77
CA GLU A 56 -6.51 -13.25 0.43
C GLU A 56 -6.57 -14.17 1.65
N GLN A 57 -5.64 -13.99 2.60
CA GLN A 57 -5.58 -14.87 3.78
C GLN A 57 -6.76 -14.71 4.74
N VAL A 58 -7.44 -13.56 4.72
CA VAL A 58 -8.66 -13.35 5.49
C VAL A 58 -9.93 -13.59 4.67
N SER A 59 -9.77 -14.21 3.49
CA SER A 59 -10.86 -14.61 2.60
C SER A 59 -11.82 -13.45 2.28
N MET A 60 -11.29 -12.24 2.20
CA MET A 60 -12.06 -11.01 1.99
C MET A 60 -12.14 -10.71 0.50
N SER A 61 -13.31 -10.23 0.05
CA SER A 61 -13.44 -9.75 -1.32
C SER A 61 -12.78 -8.39 -1.46
N TRP A 62 -12.11 -8.17 -2.57
CA TRP A 62 -11.56 -6.86 -2.91
C TRP A 62 -12.64 -5.80 -3.15
N ASP A 63 -13.87 -6.21 -3.48
CA ASP A 63 -15.02 -5.30 -3.56
C ASP A 63 -15.38 -4.70 -2.18
N GLU A 64 -14.88 -5.29 -1.08
CA GLU A 64 -15.04 -4.75 0.27
C GLU A 64 -13.97 -3.69 0.62
N ILE A 65 -12.86 -3.63 -0.14
CA ILE A 65 -11.78 -2.69 0.08
C ILE A 65 -12.04 -1.39 -0.70
N THR A 66 -12.45 -0.37 0.04
CA THR A 66 -12.79 0.95 -0.51
C THR A 66 -11.55 1.76 -0.91
N GLY A 67 -10.43 1.58 -0.21
CA GLY A 67 -9.20 2.30 -0.49
C GLY A 67 -8.00 1.78 0.28
N ILE A 68 -6.82 2.09 -0.25
CA ILE A 68 -5.53 1.69 0.33
C ILE A 68 -4.67 2.94 0.46
N GLY A 69 -4.23 3.24 1.68
CA GLY A 69 -3.32 4.35 1.98
C GLY A 69 -1.95 3.81 2.33
N VAL A 70 -0.90 4.38 1.73
CA VAL A 70 0.50 4.07 2.05
C VAL A 70 1.16 5.33 2.58
N GLY A 71 1.53 5.32 3.85
CA GLY A 71 2.37 6.33 4.48
C GLY A 71 3.85 6.01 4.26
N LEU A 72 4.61 7.00 3.80
CA LEU A 72 6.05 6.89 3.62
C LEU A 72 6.75 8.25 3.73
N PRO A 73 7.96 8.32 4.30
CA PRO A 73 8.77 9.54 4.31
C PRO A 73 9.42 9.78 2.94
N GLY A 74 9.12 10.90 2.30
CA GLY A 74 9.76 11.23 1.03
C GLY A 74 9.13 12.37 0.25
N PHE A 75 9.75 12.66 -0.88
CA PHE A 75 9.22 13.57 -1.88
C PHE A 75 8.33 12.77 -2.84
N LEU A 76 7.08 13.19 -2.95
CA LEU A 76 6.04 12.51 -3.71
C LEU A 76 5.40 13.49 -4.70
N ASP A 77 5.17 13.03 -5.92
CA ASP A 77 4.25 13.66 -6.86
C ASP A 77 2.90 12.99 -6.67
N ILE A 78 2.13 13.42 -5.67
CA ILE A 78 0.83 12.84 -5.29
C ILE A 78 -0.17 12.91 -6.45
N PRO A 79 -0.32 14.03 -7.19
CA PRO A 79 -1.22 14.09 -8.33
C PRO A 79 -0.93 13.02 -9.38
N ASN A 80 0.36 12.79 -9.70
CA ASN A 80 0.77 11.76 -10.66
C ASN A 80 1.07 10.39 -10.00
N GLY A 81 0.85 10.27 -8.70
CA GLY A 81 1.05 9.06 -7.92
C GLY A 81 2.48 8.53 -7.97
N LYS A 82 3.50 9.39 -8.12
CA LYS A 82 4.91 8.96 -8.25
C LYS A 82 5.70 9.19 -6.98
N ILE A 83 6.58 8.24 -6.67
CA ILE A 83 7.68 8.49 -5.75
C ILE A 83 8.68 9.37 -6.50
N ILE A 84 9.20 10.42 -5.87
CA ILE A 84 10.37 11.14 -6.40
C ILE A 84 11.60 10.60 -5.69
N HIS A 85 11.57 10.58 -4.36
CA HIS A 85 12.65 10.08 -3.52
C HIS A 85 12.16 9.71 -2.11
N LEU A 86 12.45 8.50 -1.65
CA LEU A 86 12.23 8.09 -0.26
C LEU A 86 13.49 8.32 0.56
N THR A 87 13.45 9.30 1.46
CA THR A 87 14.64 9.75 2.20
C THR A 87 15.16 8.70 3.16
N ASN A 88 14.26 7.86 3.69
CA ASN A 88 14.55 6.83 4.68
C ASN A 88 15.07 5.51 4.06
N LEU A 89 14.92 5.34 2.74
CA LEU A 89 15.31 4.14 1.99
C LEU A 89 16.31 4.43 0.86
N GLY A 90 16.54 5.71 0.53
CA GLY A 90 17.36 6.12 -0.62
C GLY A 90 16.76 5.75 -1.97
N TRP A 91 15.47 5.40 -2.01
CA TRP A 91 14.81 4.94 -3.22
C TRP A 91 14.46 6.12 -4.12
N ILE A 92 15.07 6.16 -5.30
CA ILE A 92 14.68 7.03 -6.39
C ILE A 92 13.99 6.16 -7.42
N SER A 93 12.79 6.54 -7.84
CA SER A 93 12.10 5.77 -8.86
C SER A 93 11.03 6.59 -9.56
N PRO A 94 10.95 6.62 -10.89
CA PRO A 94 9.85 7.27 -11.58
C PRO A 94 8.54 6.46 -11.53
N PHE A 95 8.45 5.38 -10.74
CA PHE A 95 7.24 4.55 -10.69
C PHE A 95 6.04 5.35 -10.19
N ALA A 96 5.00 5.39 -11.03
CA ALA A 96 3.67 5.75 -10.59
C ALA A 96 3.09 4.56 -9.79
N MET A 97 2.96 4.70 -8.48
CA MET A 97 2.20 3.82 -7.60
C MET A 97 0.67 3.99 -7.76
N TYR A 98 0.20 4.44 -8.93
CA TYR A 98 -1.17 4.16 -9.38
C TYR A 98 -1.27 2.68 -9.77
N TYR A 99 -1.14 1.79 -8.80
CA TYR A 99 -1.36 0.37 -9.03
C TYR A 99 -2.84 0.07 -8.83
N LYS A 100 -3.53 -0.21 -9.94
CA LYS A 100 -4.87 -0.80 -9.91
C LYS A 100 -4.68 -2.24 -9.44
N LEU A 101 -4.89 -2.47 -8.14
CA LEU A 101 -4.59 -3.77 -7.53
C LEU A 101 -5.46 -4.89 -8.11
N HIS A 102 -6.60 -4.54 -8.74
CA HIS A 102 -7.39 -5.42 -9.62
C HIS A 102 -7.93 -4.78 -10.90
N GLY A 103 -7.79 -5.51 -12.00
CA GLY A 103 -8.39 -5.16 -13.29
C GLY A 103 -8.87 -6.39 -14.05
N ARG A 104 -10.15 -6.76 -13.85
CA ARG A 104 -11.04 -7.25 -14.92
C ARG A 104 -12.46 -6.75 -14.63
N SER A 105 -12.97 -5.88 -15.51
CA SER A 105 -14.38 -5.52 -15.67
C SER A 105 -15.12 -4.81 -14.50
N GLN A 106 -15.45 -3.53 -14.71
CA GLN A 106 -16.65 -2.85 -14.19
C GLN A 106 -16.92 -2.73 -12.66
N SER A 107 -16.01 -3.07 -11.74
CA SER A 107 -16.11 -2.72 -10.30
C SER A 107 -15.18 -1.54 -9.97
N PRO A 108 -15.51 -0.64 -8.99
CA PRO A 108 -14.65 0.49 -8.64
C PRO A 108 -13.26 -0.03 -8.28
N SER A 109 -12.26 0.32 -9.08
CA SER A 109 -10.88 -0.06 -8.81
C SER A 109 -10.48 0.45 -7.42
N THR A 110 -10.21 -0.46 -6.48
CA THR A 110 -9.54 -0.09 -5.23
C THR A 110 -8.23 0.60 -5.59
N MET A 111 -8.14 1.87 -5.23
CA MET A 111 -7.00 2.71 -5.58
C MET A 111 -6.06 2.79 -4.39
N MET A 112 -4.79 2.44 -4.63
CA MET A 112 -3.70 2.70 -3.69
C MET A 112 -3.25 4.15 -3.84
N ARG A 113 -3.21 4.89 -2.73
CA ARG A 113 -2.75 6.27 -2.67
C ARG A 113 -1.59 6.39 -1.69
N MET A 114 -0.59 7.18 -2.07
CA MET A 114 0.50 7.54 -1.18
C MET A 114 0.15 8.79 -0.39
N LEU A 115 0.54 8.79 0.88
CA LEU A 115 0.38 9.89 1.82
C LEU A 115 1.77 10.21 2.39
N PRO A 116 2.16 11.50 2.44
CA PRO A 116 3.39 11.88 3.11
C PRO A 116 3.26 11.62 4.62
N LEU A 117 4.30 11.04 5.22
CA LEU A 117 4.49 10.97 6.68
C LEU A 117 5.30 12.15 7.19
#